data_AF-A0A7X6HPN7-F1
#
_entry.id   AF-A0A7X6HPN7-F1
#
_cell.length_a   1.000
_cell.length_b   1.000
_cell.length_c   1.000
_cell.angle_alpha   90.00
_cell.angle_beta   90.00
_cell.angle_gamma   90.00
#
_symmetry.space_group_name_H-M   'P 1'
#
loop_
_entity.id
_entity.type
_entity.pdbx_description
1 polymer ?
#
loop_
_entity_poly.entity_id
_entity_poly.type
_entity_poly.pdbx_seq_one_letter_code
_entity_poly.pdbx_strand_id
1 'polypeptide(L)'
;MQQSLKQVGSILLYFLGSIGYLASAAAIVAISVIIKFAALLLADRVLYTIFIIGDLLRGIEIIELLNILVFAFIGMGFGVGTKLLPPKFGRQISAALLIPIVPLVFMSTPLLRYSLWLDKVAEKDNLSPAQTQTLTNSFLNQRVRSGGFLGYYIYTAQFPVIPTKQSEMQDLDSFEKKVNSRFVQLTGIYPTVVTWAMRICFWLLRIFYFSIAVIATIAHFRDGLRIAGR
;
A
#
# COMPACT_ATOMS: atom_id res chain seq x y z
N MET A 1 24.22 38.70 29.62
CA MET A 1 22.77 38.79 29.33
C MET A 1 22.43 38.59 27.85
N GLN A 2 23.04 39.33 26.90
CA GLN A 2 22.71 39.22 25.46
C GLN A 2 22.96 37.83 24.83
N GLN A 3 23.99 37.08 25.26
CA GLN A 3 24.23 35.71 24.77
C GLN A 3 23.15 34.72 25.22
N SER A 4 22.70 34.82 26.47
CA SER A 4 21.65 33.94 27.03
C SER A 4 20.29 34.16 26.34
N LEU A 5 19.90 35.40 26.06
CA LEU A 5 18.67 35.72 25.32
C LEU A 5 18.68 35.18 23.88
N LYS A 6 19.81 35.27 23.17
CA LYS A 6 19.96 34.69 21.82
C LYS A 6 19.90 33.16 21.84
N GLN A 7 20.43 32.53 22.88
CA GLN A 7 20.39 31.07 23.05
C GLN A 7 18.97 30.58 23.31
N VAL A 8 18.23 31.24 24.21
CA VAL A 8 16.82 30.92 24.52
C VAL A 8 15.93 31.12 23.29
N GLY A 9 16.10 32.22 22.55
CA GLY A 9 15.35 32.46 21.32
C GLY A 9 15.63 31.43 20.22
N SER A 10 16.88 30.98 20.08
CA SER A 10 17.27 29.93 19.14
C SER A 10 16.66 28.57 19.49
N ILE A 11 16.67 28.20 20.78
CA ILE A 11 16.04 26.96 21.28
C ILE A 11 14.53 26.98 21.03
N LEU A 12 13.86 28.09 21.33
CA LEU A 12 12.42 28.23 21.14
C LEU A 12 12.04 28.16 19.65
N LEU A 13 12.85 28.75 18.77
CA LEU A 13 12.65 28.68 17.32
C LEU A 13 12.83 27.25 16.78
N TYR A 14 13.83 26.50 17.26
CA TYR A 14 14.00 25.09 16.87
C TYR A 14 12.90 24.18 17.42
N PHE A 15 12.38 24.48 18.61
CA PHE A 15 11.26 23.75 19.18
C PHE A 15 9.99 23.97 18.35
N LEU A 16 9.64 25.22 18.05
CA LEU A 16 8.51 25.56 17.17
C LEU A 16 8.70 24.98 15.76
N GLY A 17 9.92 25.05 15.21
CA GLY A 17 10.25 24.46 13.92
C GLY A 17 10.07 22.93 13.90
N SER A 18 10.44 22.24 14.99
CA SER A 18 10.25 20.80 15.13
C SER A 18 8.76 20.42 15.19
N ILE A 19 7.94 21.21 15.90
CA ILE A 19 6.47 21.03 15.90
C ILE A 19 5.90 21.25 14.50
N GLY A 20 6.29 22.33 13.83
CA GLY A 20 5.87 22.61 12.46
C GLY A 20 6.29 21.51 11.47
N TYR A 21 7.48 20.95 11.66
CA TYR A 21 7.97 19.80 10.90
C TYR A 21 7.09 18.57 11.12
N LEU A 22 6.79 18.21 12.36
CA LEU A 22 5.94 17.04 12.65
C LEU A 22 4.51 17.22 12.10
N ALA A 23 3.94 18.43 12.25
CA ALA A 23 2.62 18.74 11.71
C ALA A 23 2.58 18.65 10.18
N SER A 24 3.57 19.22 9.49
CA SER A 24 3.67 19.15 8.02
C SER A 24 3.93 17.73 7.53
N ALA A 25 4.82 16.97 8.19
CA ALA A 25 5.07 15.57 7.90
C ALA A 25 3.79 14.72 8.04
N ALA A 26 3.06 14.89 9.14
CA ALA A 26 1.79 14.20 9.37
C ALA A 26 0.75 14.57 8.30
N ALA A 27 0.64 15.85 7.94
CA ALA A 27 -0.27 16.30 6.88
C ALA A 27 0.08 15.71 5.51
N ILE A 28 1.36 15.70 5.13
CA ILE A 28 1.85 15.09 3.88
C ILE A 28 1.49 13.61 3.82
N VAL A 29 1.73 12.86 4.91
CA VAL A 29 1.39 11.44 4.99
C VAL A 29 -0.13 11.24 4.91
N ALA A 30 -0.92 12.01 5.65
CA ALA A 30 -2.38 11.90 5.64
C ALA A 30 -2.96 12.18 4.25
N ILE A 31 -2.54 13.27 3.60
CA ILE A 31 -2.95 13.63 2.23
C ILE A 31 -2.57 12.51 1.26
N SER A 32 -1.37 11.97 1.37
CA SER A 32 -0.89 10.87 0.53
C SER A 32 -1.76 9.62 0.65
N VAL A 33 -2.11 9.23 1.87
CA VAL A 33 -3.00 8.09 2.13
C VAL A 33 -4.42 8.35 1.59
N ILE A 34 -4.94 9.57 1.76
CA ILE A 34 -6.25 9.96 1.22
C ILE A 34 -6.26 9.89 -0.31
N ILE A 35 -5.22 10.38 -0.99
CA ILE A 35 -5.10 10.30 -2.44
C ILE A 35 -5.13 8.83 -2.89
N LYS A 36 -4.35 7.96 -2.23
CA LYS A 36 -4.34 6.53 -2.54
C LYS A 36 -5.73 5.89 -2.34
N PHE A 37 -6.40 6.22 -1.24
CA PHE A 37 -7.75 5.73 -0.95
C PHE A 37 -8.76 6.17 -2.02
N ALA A 38 -8.79 7.46 -2.36
CA ALA A 38 -9.68 8.01 -3.38
C ALA A 38 -9.42 7.38 -4.76
N ALA A 39 -8.16 7.21 -5.13
CA ALA A 39 -7.77 6.58 -6.39
C ALA A 39 -8.17 5.11 -6.43
N LEU A 40 -8.05 4.36 -5.33
CA LEU A 40 -8.49 2.97 -5.28
C LEU A 40 -10.01 2.86 -5.43
N LEU A 41 -10.79 3.70 -4.73
CA LEU A 41 -12.24 3.70 -4.86
C LEU A 41 -12.69 4.07 -6.29
N LEU A 42 -12.02 5.03 -6.91
CA LEU A 42 -12.28 5.39 -8.31
C LEU A 42 -11.94 4.23 -9.24
N ALA A 43 -10.82 3.55 -9.01
CA ALA A 43 -10.43 2.38 -9.79
C ALA A 43 -11.44 1.24 -9.67
N ASP A 44 -11.95 0.94 -8.47
CA ASP A 44 -12.95 -0.12 -8.27
C ASP A 44 -14.27 0.18 -9.01
N ARG A 45 -14.68 1.46 -9.07
CA ARG A 45 -15.93 1.90 -9.73
C ARG A 45 -15.83 2.09 -11.23
N VAL A 46 -14.66 2.47 -11.74
CA VAL A 46 -14.50 2.90 -13.15
C VAL A 46 -13.64 1.90 -13.92
N LEU A 47 -12.41 1.64 -13.44
CA LEU A 47 -11.45 0.81 -14.17
C LEU A 47 -11.77 -0.68 -14.08
N TYR A 48 -12.12 -1.16 -12.88
CA TYR A 48 -12.32 -2.59 -12.64
C TYR A 48 -13.72 -3.09 -13.02
N THR A 49 -14.63 -2.20 -13.39
CA THR A 49 -15.95 -2.56 -13.92
C THR A 49 -15.93 -2.79 -15.45
N ILE A 50 -14.84 -2.45 -16.14
CA ILE A 50 -14.71 -2.64 -17.59
C ILE A 50 -14.60 -4.14 -17.89
N PHE A 51 -15.56 -4.66 -18.66
CA PHE A 51 -15.61 -6.06 -19.07
C PHE A 51 -14.29 -6.47 -19.76
N ILE A 52 -13.73 -7.62 -19.37
CA ILE A 52 -12.45 -8.21 -19.84
C ILE A 52 -11.19 -7.50 -19.33
N ILE A 53 -11.11 -6.17 -19.40
CA ILE A 53 -9.89 -5.42 -19.07
C ILE A 53 -9.76 -5.18 -17.56
N GLY A 54 -10.87 -5.03 -16.83
CA GLY A 54 -10.87 -4.70 -15.40
C GLY A 54 -10.15 -5.73 -14.53
N ASP A 55 -10.37 -7.02 -14.79
CA ASP A 55 -9.72 -8.11 -14.05
C ASP A 55 -8.21 -8.17 -14.32
N LEU A 56 -7.78 -7.89 -15.55
CA LEU A 56 -6.36 -7.81 -15.90
C LEU A 56 -5.69 -6.61 -15.21
N LEU A 57 -6.31 -5.43 -15.27
CA LEU A 57 -5.83 -4.21 -14.60
C LEU A 57 -5.76 -4.34 -13.08
N ARG A 58 -6.69 -5.12 -12.51
CA ARG A 58 -6.71 -5.45 -11.10
C ARG A 58 -5.58 -6.41 -10.73
N GLY A 59 -5.32 -7.40 -11.59
CA GLY A 59 -4.23 -8.36 -11.46
C GLY A 59 -2.85 -7.71 -11.51
N ILE A 60 -2.58 -6.83 -12.46
CA ILE A 60 -1.29 -6.10 -12.53
C ILE A 60 -1.18 -4.97 -11.49
N GLU A 61 -2.21 -4.78 -10.67
CA GLU A 61 -2.33 -3.71 -9.69
C GLU A 61 -2.00 -2.33 -10.28
N ILE A 62 -2.59 -1.97 -11.44
CA ILE A 62 -2.19 -0.76 -12.18
C ILE A 62 -2.27 0.53 -11.35
N ILE A 63 -3.15 0.56 -10.34
CA ILE A 63 -3.29 1.67 -9.40
C ILE A 63 -2.02 1.90 -8.57
N GLU A 64 -1.17 0.89 -8.41
CA GLU A 64 0.13 1.01 -7.73
C GLU A 64 1.12 1.86 -8.54
N LEU A 65 0.89 2.12 -9.83
CA LEU A 65 1.69 3.12 -10.57
C LEU A 65 1.49 4.54 -10.02
N LEU A 66 0.31 4.84 -9.43
CA LEU A 66 0.08 6.11 -8.75
C LEU A 66 1.03 6.31 -7.57
N ASN A 67 1.54 5.22 -6.98
CA ASN A 67 2.52 5.31 -5.90
C ASN A 67 3.74 6.13 -6.31
N ILE A 68 4.17 6.11 -7.59
CA ILE A 68 5.30 6.94 -8.05
C ILE A 68 5.08 8.40 -7.66
N LEU A 69 3.89 8.93 -7.97
CA LEU A 69 3.55 10.33 -7.69
C LEU A 69 3.38 10.57 -6.18
N VAL A 70 2.72 9.65 -5.48
CA VAL A 70 2.51 9.77 -4.02
C VAL A 70 3.84 9.77 -3.26
N PHE A 71 4.75 8.86 -3.60
CA PHE A 71 6.06 8.77 -2.97
C PHE A 71 7.02 9.88 -3.41
N ALA A 72 6.89 10.38 -4.64
CA ALA A 72 7.55 11.61 -5.06
C ALA A 72 7.12 12.79 -4.18
N PHE A 73 5.81 12.94 -3.95
CA PHE A 73 5.25 13.99 -3.10
C PHE A 73 5.72 13.85 -1.64
N ILE A 74 5.69 12.65 -1.07
CA ILE A 74 6.22 12.38 0.28
C ILE A 74 7.72 12.71 0.36
N GLY A 75 8.51 12.19 -0.57
CA GLY A 75 9.95 12.43 -0.62
C GLY A 75 10.28 13.91 -0.66
N MET A 76 9.69 14.63 -1.62
CA MET A 76 9.86 16.08 -1.76
C MET A 76 9.40 16.83 -0.52
N GLY A 77 8.22 16.51 0.00
CA GLY A 77 7.65 17.17 1.18
C GLY A 77 8.54 17.03 2.42
N PHE A 78 9.08 15.84 2.68
CA PHE A 78 10.04 15.62 3.76
C PHE A 78 11.37 16.34 3.51
N GLY A 79 11.82 16.39 2.25
CA GLY A 79 13.02 17.11 1.85
C GLY A 79 12.91 18.61 2.10
N VAL A 80 11.82 19.23 1.64
CA VAL A 80 11.53 20.66 1.87
C VAL A 80 11.32 20.93 3.37
N GLY A 81 10.60 20.03 4.05
CA GLY A 81 10.32 20.11 5.48
C GLY A 81 11.58 20.18 6.34
N THR A 82 12.71 19.64 5.87
CA THR A 82 13.99 19.74 6.60
C THR A 82 14.33 21.18 6.99
N LYS A 83 13.91 22.19 6.22
CA LYS A 83 14.15 23.61 6.50
C LYS A 83 13.67 24.03 7.90
N LEU A 84 12.64 23.38 8.43
CA LEU A 84 12.06 23.63 9.75
C LEU A 84 12.86 23.01 10.91
N LEU A 85 13.76 22.07 10.62
CA LEU A 85 14.60 21.39 11.61
C LEU A 85 15.98 22.05 11.74
N PRO A 86 16.76 21.81 12.81
CA PRO A 86 18.15 22.28 12.89
C PRO A 86 19.00 21.79 11.70
N PRO A 87 19.86 22.65 11.09
CA PRO A 87 20.64 22.31 9.88
C PRO A 87 21.48 21.03 10.02
N LYS A 88 22.10 20.84 11.18
CA LYS A 88 22.98 19.70 11.45
C LYS A 88 22.27 18.34 11.38
N PHE A 89 20.99 18.29 11.76
CA PHE A 89 20.26 17.03 11.96
C PHE A 89 19.05 16.86 11.03
N GLY A 90 18.57 17.92 10.37
CA GLY A 90 17.29 17.86 9.63
C GLY A 90 17.25 16.78 8.54
N ARG A 91 18.36 16.57 7.82
CA ARG A 91 18.46 15.50 6.82
C ARG A 91 18.39 14.11 7.46
N GLN A 92 19.11 13.89 8.55
CA GLN A 92 19.16 12.59 9.23
C GLN A 92 17.81 12.25 9.85
N ILE A 93 17.18 13.21 10.54
CA ILE A 93 15.85 13.04 11.15
C ILE A 93 14.82 12.70 10.07
N SER A 94 14.80 13.44 8.96
CA SER A 94 13.79 13.23 7.91
C SER A 94 14.01 11.91 7.18
N ALA A 95 15.25 11.54 6.89
CA ALA A 95 15.57 10.24 6.32
C ALA A 95 15.19 9.09 7.28
N ALA A 96 15.48 9.22 8.57
CA ALA A 96 15.13 8.23 9.58
C ALA A 96 13.62 8.03 9.70
N LEU A 97 12.82 9.10 9.57
CA LEU A 97 11.35 9.01 9.56
C LEU A 97 10.81 8.41 8.26
N LEU A 98 11.44 8.66 7.12
CA LEU A 98 11.01 8.06 5.85
C LEU A 98 11.17 6.54 5.83
N ILE A 99 12.14 5.97 6.55
CA ILE A 99 12.37 4.51 6.61
C ILE A 99 11.11 3.74 7.04
N PRO A 100 10.43 4.05 8.16
CA PRO A 100 9.17 3.41 8.52
C PRO A 100 7.96 3.95 7.75
N ILE A 101 7.94 5.23 7.38
CA ILE A 101 6.78 5.84 6.71
C ILE A 101 6.57 5.25 5.32
N VAL A 102 7.63 5.03 4.54
CA VAL A 102 7.50 4.53 3.17
C VAL A 102 6.83 3.16 3.11
N PRO A 103 7.27 2.13 3.86
CA PRO A 103 6.59 0.85 3.96
C PRO A 103 5.16 0.97 4.48
N LEU A 104 4.90 1.80 5.49
CA LEU A 104 3.55 1.96 6.06
C LEU A 104 2.57 2.56 5.04
N VAL A 105 2.98 3.62 4.34
CA VAL A 105 2.16 4.23 3.28
C VAL A 105 2.03 3.28 2.09
N PHE A 106 3.05 2.47 1.78
CA PHE A 106 2.95 1.45 0.74
C PHE A 106 1.90 0.41 1.09
N MET A 107 1.94 -0.11 2.33
CA MET A 107 1.01 -1.10 2.86
C MET A 107 -0.43 -0.59 3.04
N SER A 108 -0.68 0.71 2.91
CA SER A 108 -2.04 1.26 2.98
C SER A 108 -2.97 0.73 1.88
N THR A 109 -2.48 0.48 0.66
CA THR A 109 -3.36 -0.06 -0.41
C THR A 109 -3.81 -1.49 -0.12
N PRO A 110 -2.90 -2.44 0.19
CA PRO A 110 -3.33 -3.79 0.56
C PRO A 110 -4.24 -3.83 1.80
N LEU A 111 -3.99 -2.97 2.79
CA LEU A 111 -4.86 -2.84 3.97
C LEU A 111 -6.28 -2.44 3.60
N LEU A 112 -6.42 -1.43 2.74
CA LEU A 112 -7.72 -0.98 2.26
C LEU A 112 -8.42 -2.05 1.43
N ARG A 113 -7.71 -2.74 0.54
CA ARG A 113 -8.26 -3.85 -0.25
C ARG A 113 -8.73 -5.00 0.63
N TYR A 114 -8.04 -5.25 1.74
CA TYR A 114 -8.48 -6.23 2.75
C TYR A 114 -9.82 -5.82 3.37
N SER A 115 -9.96 -4.57 3.82
CA SER A 115 -11.23 -4.06 4.37
C SER A 115 -12.36 -4.14 3.34
N LEU A 116 -12.13 -3.68 2.11
CA LEU A 116 -13.12 -3.77 1.02
C LEU A 116 -13.50 -5.21 0.67
N TRP A 117 -12.57 -6.15 0.82
CA TRP A 117 -12.87 -7.56 0.64
C TRP A 117 -13.77 -8.11 1.74
N LEU A 118 -13.51 -7.78 3.02
CA LEU A 118 -14.40 -8.15 4.12
C LEU A 118 -15.80 -7.59 3.91
N ASP A 119 -15.92 -6.33 3.51
CA ASP A 119 -17.20 -5.69 3.23
C ASP A 119 -17.96 -6.41 2.10
N LYS A 120 -17.24 -6.78 1.01
CA LYS A 120 -17.83 -7.55 -0.10
C LYS A 120 -18.33 -8.92 0.33
N VAL A 121 -17.60 -9.63 1.20
CA VAL A 121 -18.04 -10.92 1.74
C VAL A 121 -19.26 -10.76 2.65
N ALA A 122 -19.22 -9.75 3.54
CA ALA A 122 -20.32 -9.45 4.45
C ALA A 122 -21.61 -9.12 3.68
N GLU A 123 -21.52 -8.30 2.63
CA GLU A 123 -22.66 -7.91 1.78
C GLU A 123 -23.21 -9.09 0.98
N LYS A 124 -22.35 -9.93 0.40
CA LYS A 124 -22.78 -11.03 -0.48
C LYS A 124 -23.48 -12.16 0.26
N ASP A 125 -23.06 -12.44 1.49
CA ASP A 125 -23.61 -13.53 2.30
C ASP A 125 -24.47 -13.03 3.48
N ASN A 126 -24.75 -11.72 3.57
CA ASN A 126 -25.50 -11.08 4.66
C ASN A 126 -24.97 -11.45 6.06
N LEU A 127 -23.65 -11.43 6.22
CA LEU A 127 -22.98 -11.83 7.46
C LEU A 127 -22.73 -10.63 8.37
N SER A 128 -22.83 -10.86 9.68
CA SER A 128 -22.35 -9.88 10.67
C SER A 128 -20.81 -9.74 10.62
N PRO A 129 -20.23 -8.60 11.06
CA PRO A 129 -18.78 -8.41 11.05
C PRO A 129 -17.98 -9.53 11.73
N ALA A 130 -18.48 -10.08 12.84
CA ALA A 130 -17.84 -11.17 13.55
C ALA A 130 -17.89 -12.50 12.77
N GLN A 131 -19.01 -12.79 12.10
CA GLN A 131 -19.15 -13.97 11.24
C GLN A 131 -18.25 -13.86 10.01
N THR A 132 -18.21 -12.69 9.37
CA THR A 132 -17.32 -12.41 8.23
C THR A 132 -15.87 -12.67 8.61
N GLN A 133 -15.40 -12.08 9.71
CA GLN A 133 -14.01 -12.29 10.18
C GLN A 133 -13.72 -13.77 10.47
N THR A 134 -14.66 -14.49 11.08
CA THR A 134 -14.49 -15.91 11.40
C THR A 134 -14.37 -16.75 10.13
N LEU A 135 -15.26 -16.53 9.17
CA LEU A 135 -15.27 -17.21 7.88
C LEU A 135 -13.98 -16.92 7.10
N THR A 136 -13.62 -15.65 6.93
CA THR A 136 -12.45 -15.24 6.17
C THR A 136 -11.15 -15.68 6.83
N ASN A 137 -11.05 -15.63 8.15
CA ASN A 137 -9.86 -16.10 8.87
C ASN A 137 -9.70 -17.62 8.80
N SER A 138 -10.80 -18.37 8.88
CA SER A 138 -10.78 -19.83 8.69
C SER A 138 -10.26 -20.18 7.30
N PHE A 139 -10.82 -19.54 6.27
CA PHE A 139 -10.36 -19.69 4.88
C PHE A 139 -8.86 -19.36 4.72
N LEU A 140 -8.42 -18.19 5.19
CA LEU A 140 -7.01 -17.78 5.06
C LEU A 140 -6.06 -18.70 5.84
N ASN A 141 -6.42 -19.14 7.05
CA ASN A 141 -5.62 -20.08 7.82
C ASN A 141 -5.47 -21.43 7.12
N GLN A 142 -6.53 -21.94 6.47
CA GLN A 142 -6.43 -23.18 5.71
C GLN A 142 -5.51 -23.04 4.49
N ARG A 143 -5.50 -21.87 3.83
CA ARG A 143 -4.79 -21.67 2.57
C ARG A 143 -3.35 -21.21 2.71
N VAL A 144 -3.09 -20.33 3.67
CA VAL A 144 -1.77 -19.70 3.85
C VAL A 144 -1.28 -19.74 5.30
N ARG A 145 -1.95 -20.51 6.18
CA ARG A 145 -1.58 -20.69 7.59
C ARG A 145 -1.48 -19.38 8.38
N SER A 146 -2.20 -18.35 7.93
CA SER A 146 -2.25 -17.05 8.57
C SER A 146 -3.63 -16.43 8.33
N GLY A 147 -4.21 -15.81 9.36
CA GLY A 147 -5.49 -15.10 9.28
C GLY A 147 -5.30 -13.59 9.17
N GLY A 148 -6.42 -12.87 9.07
CA GLY A 148 -6.45 -11.42 9.07
C GLY A 148 -5.77 -10.79 7.86
N PHE A 149 -5.29 -9.56 8.04
CA PHE A 149 -4.59 -8.81 7.00
C PHE A 149 -3.34 -9.54 6.47
N LEU A 150 -2.54 -10.15 7.34
CA LEU A 150 -1.34 -10.87 6.91
C LEU A 150 -1.69 -12.08 6.04
N GLY A 151 -2.69 -12.87 6.45
CA GLY A 151 -3.24 -13.95 5.64
C GLY A 151 -3.69 -13.45 4.28
N TYR A 152 -4.47 -12.38 4.23
CA TYR A 152 -4.92 -11.76 3.00
C TYR A 152 -3.76 -11.31 2.10
N TYR A 153 -2.77 -10.62 2.68
CA TYR A 153 -1.60 -10.13 1.96
C TYR A 153 -0.80 -11.28 1.35
N ILE A 154 -0.60 -12.37 2.10
CA ILE A 154 0.11 -13.55 1.62
C ILE A 154 -0.71 -14.28 0.54
N TYR A 155 -2.01 -14.43 0.74
CA TYR A 155 -2.91 -15.10 -0.21
C TYR A 155 -2.93 -14.40 -1.56
N THR A 156 -3.12 -13.09 -1.57
CA THR A 156 -3.16 -12.28 -2.79
C THR A 156 -1.82 -12.16 -3.51
N ALA A 157 -0.71 -12.56 -2.88
CA ALA A 157 0.59 -12.71 -3.54
C ALA A 157 0.78 -14.09 -4.22
N GLN A 158 -0.13 -15.03 -3.98
CA GLN A 158 -0.03 -16.40 -4.48
C GLN A 158 -1.17 -16.75 -5.44
N PHE A 159 -2.34 -16.16 -5.24
CA PHE A 159 -3.55 -16.47 -6.00
C PHE A 159 -4.10 -15.21 -6.68
N PRO A 160 -4.46 -15.30 -7.98
CA PRO A 160 -4.92 -14.15 -8.76
C PRO A 160 -6.33 -13.68 -8.39
N VAL A 161 -7.13 -14.53 -7.76
CA VAL A 161 -8.53 -14.25 -7.41
C VAL A 161 -8.76 -14.63 -5.96
N ILE A 162 -9.46 -13.77 -5.23
CA ILE A 162 -9.91 -14.04 -3.86
C ILE A 162 -11.43 -14.25 -3.85
N PRO A 163 -11.95 -15.32 -3.21
CA PRO A 163 -13.38 -15.60 -3.18
C PRO A 163 -14.14 -14.51 -2.44
N THR A 164 -15.37 -14.23 -2.87
CA THR A 164 -16.24 -13.19 -2.28
C THR A 164 -17.51 -13.75 -1.66
N LYS A 165 -17.74 -15.06 -1.77
CA LYS A 165 -18.88 -15.77 -1.21
C LYS A 165 -18.45 -16.96 -0.36
N GLN A 166 -19.24 -17.32 0.63
CA GLN A 166 -19.03 -18.46 1.50
C GLN A 166 -18.99 -19.76 0.70
N SER A 167 -19.88 -19.91 -0.30
CA SER A 167 -19.88 -21.09 -1.17
C SER A 167 -18.57 -21.26 -1.94
N GLU A 168 -17.93 -20.16 -2.37
CA GLU A 168 -16.64 -20.18 -3.07
C GLU A 168 -15.48 -20.51 -2.12
N MET A 169 -15.58 -20.14 -0.85
CA MET A 169 -14.58 -20.46 0.18
C MET A 169 -14.67 -21.91 0.66
N GLN A 170 -15.85 -22.53 0.58
CA GLN A 170 -16.07 -23.92 0.99
C GLN A 170 -15.79 -24.93 -0.13
N ASP A 171 -16.10 -24.60 -1.38
CA ASP A 171 -15.87 -25.45 -2.55
C ASP A 171 -14.71 -24.92 -3.42
N LEU A 172 -13.52 -25.01 -2.87
CA LEU A 172 -12.30 -24.45 -3.47
C LEU A 172 -11.87 -25.19 -4.73
N ASP A 173 -12.09 -26.51 -4.79
CA ASP A 173 -11.69 -27.30 -5.95
C ASP A 173 -12.51 -26.92 -7.18
N SER A 174 -13.81 -26.66 -7.02
CA SER A 174 -14.65 -26.19 -8.14
C SER A 174 -14.34 -24.74 -8.52
N PHE A 175 -14.07 -23.88 -7.54
CA PHE A 175 -13.67 -22.50 -7.76
C PHE A 175 -12.32 -22.41 -8.50
N GLU A 176 -11.31 -23.15 -8.05
CA GLU A 176 -10.00 -23.22 -8.68
C GLU A 176 -10.08 -23.86 -10.06
N LYS A 177 -10.85 -24.94 -10.24
CA LYS A 177 -11.08 -25.51 -11.57
C LYS A 177 -11.76 -24.51 -12.50
N LYS A 178 -12.68 -23.67 -12.01
CA LYS A 178 -13.34 -22.63 -12.81
C LYS A 178 -12.39 -21.48 -13.19
N VAL A 179 -11.50 -21.07 -12.28
CA VAL A 179 -10.47 -20.06 -12.56
C VAL A 179 -9.40 -20.64 -13.50
N ASN A 180 -8.87 -21.81 -13.17
CA ASN A 180 -7.83 -22.49 -13.96
C ASN A 180 -8.34 -22.94 -15.31
N SER A 181 -9.57 -23.43 -15.47
CA SER A 181 -10.11 -23.81 -16.79
C SER A 181 -10.22 -22.61 -17.74
N ARG A 182 -10.49 -21.40 -17.23
CA ARG A 182 -10.43 -20.18 -18.05
C ARG A 182 -9.00 -19.87 -18.51
N PHE A 183 -8.00 -20.06 -17.66
CA PHE A 183 -6.59 -19.87 -18.02
C PHE A 183 -6.05 -20.98 -18.93
N VAL A 184 -6.40 -22.24 -18.66
CA VAL A 184 -5.99 -23.42 -19.44
C VAL A 184 -6.64 -23.41 -20.82
N GLN A 185 -7.90 -22.99 -20.96
CA GLN A 185 -8.53 -22.79 -22.28
C GLN A 185 -7.80 -21.73 -23.12
N LEU A 186 -7.22 -20.71 -22.48
CA LEU A 186 -6.50 -19.64 -23.17
C LEU A 186 -5.03 -19.98 -23.46
N THR A 187 -4.39 -20.85 -22.68
CA THR A 187 -2.92 -21.06 -22.73
C THR A 187 -2.47 -22.49 -23.00
N GLY A 188 -3.31 -23.51 -22.74
CA GLY A 188 -2.96 -24.93 -22.92
C GLY A 188 -1.93 -25.50 -21.93
N ILE A 189 -1.53 -24.75 -20.90
CA ILE A 189 -0.47 -25.12 -19.95
C ILE A 189 -1.04 -25.83 -18.71
N TYR A 190 -0.31 -26.79 -18.14
CA TYR A 190 -0.70 -27.50 -16.92
C TYR A 190 -0.94 -26.56 -15.71
N PRO A 191 -2.01 -26.78 -14.91
CA PRO A 191 -2.41 -25.87 -13.82
C PRO A 191 -1.34 -25.62 -12.76
N THR A 192 -0.52 -26.62 -12.43
CA THR A 192 0.53 -26.52 -11.41
C THR A 192 1.64 -25.54 -11.79
N VAL A 193 2.00 -25.48 -13.07
CA VAL A 193 3.00 -24.55 -13.59
C VAL A 193 2.46 -23.12 -13.59
N VAL A 194 1.19 -22.95 -13.95
CA VAL A 194 0.50 -21.65 -13.95
C VAL A 194 0.44 -21.06 -12.54
N THR A 195 0.04 -21.83 -11.53
CA THR A 195 -0.03 -21.35 -10.14
C THR A 195 1.34 -20.95 -9.59
N TRP A 196 2.39 -21.74 -9.87
CA TRP A 196 3.75 -21.41 -9.45
C TRP A 196 4.29 -20.14 -10.13
N ALA A 197 4.10 -20.03 -11.45
CA ALA A 197 4.51 -18.85 -12.21
C ALA A 197 3.77 -17.58 -11.74
N MET A 198 2.46 -17.68 -11.49
CA MET A 198 1.65 -16.59 -10.96
C MET A 198 2.15 -16.12 -9.59
N ARG A 199 2.43 -17.04 -8.67
CA ARG A 199 3.00 -16.70 -7.35
C ARG A 199 4.29 -15.89 -7.48
N ILE A 200 5.20 -16.32 -8.35
CA ILE A 200 6.46 -15.58 -8.59
C ILE A 200 6.17 -14.20 -9.20
N CYS A 201 5.30 -14.15 -10.20
CA CYS A 201 4.91 -12.92 -10.88
C CYS A 201 4.36 -11.88 -9.91
N PHE A 202 3.40 -12.26 -9.04
CA PHE A 202 2.80 -11.33 -8.08
C PHE A 202 3.78 -10.83 -7.01
N TRP A 203 4.68 -11.70 -6.52
CA TRP A 203 5.75 -11.25 -5.61
C TRP A 203 6.73 -10.29 -6.30
N LEU A 204 7.11 -10.58 -7.54
CA LEU A 204 7.97 -9.70 -8.34
C LEU A 204 7.31 -8.35 -8.58
N LEU A 205 6.01 -8.32 -8.93
CA LEU A 205 5.26 -7.07 -9.09
C LEU A 205 5.27 -6.22 -7.81
N ARG A 206 5.04 -6.83 -6.64
CA ARG A 206 5.09 -6.10 -5.37
C ARG A 206 6.47 -5.55 -5.05
N ILE A 207 7.52 -6.36 -5.25
CA ILE A 207 8.90 -5.91 -5.05
C ILE A 207 9.23 -4.78 -6.02
N PHE A 208 8.81 -4.90 -7.28
CA PHE A 208 9.00 -3.88 -8.31
C PHE A 208 8.32 -2.56 -7.95
N TYR A 209 7.03 -2.57 -7.61
CA TYR A 209 6.31 -1.36 -7.20
C TYR A 209 6.88 -0.75 -5.92
N PHE A 210 7.27 -1.57 -4.95
CA PHE A 210 7.92 -1.08 -3.73
C PHE A 210 9.28 -0.44 -4.05
N SER A 211 10.08 -1.07 -4.92
CA SER A 211 11.39 -0.54 -5.32
C SER A 211 11.26 0.80 -6.03
N ILE A 212 10.28 0.93 -6.92
CA ILE A 212 9.97 2.20 -7.59
C ILE A 212 9.54 3.27 -6.58
N ALA A 213 8.67 2.92 -5.62
CA ALA A 213 8.25 3.82 -4.55
C ALA A 213 9.45 4.34 -3.73
N VAL A 214 10.37 3.45 -3.36
CA VAL A 214 11.60 3.80 -2.63
C VAL A 214 12.49 4.72 -3.48
N ILE A 215 12.71 4.39 -4.75
CA ILE A 215 13.53 5.19 -5.67
C ILE A 215 12.92 6.59 -5.85
N ALA A 216 11.61 6.68 -6.10
CA ALA A 216 10.90 7.96 -6.24
C ALA A 216 11.01 8.80 -4.96
N THR A 217 10.82 8.19 -3.79
CA THR A 217 11.00 8.87 -2.50
C THR A 217 12.41 9.43 -2.36
N ILE A 218 13.44 8.62 -2.62
CA ILE A 218 14.84 9.03 -2.45
C ILE A 218 15.21 10.13 -3.44
N ALA A 219 14.81 10.00 -4.71
CA ALA A 219 15.08 10.98 -5.76
C ALA A 219 14.47 12.33 -5.40
N HIS A 220 13.18 12.36 -5.09
CA HIS A 220 12.48 13.60 -4.80
C HIS A 220 12.78 14.16 -3.40
N PHE A 221 13.19 13.32 -2.45
CA PHE A 221 13.77 13.80 -1.19
C PHE A 221 15.03 14.62 -1.42
N ARG A 222 15.93 14.17 -2.32
CA ARG A 222 17.11 14.95 -2.71
C ARG A 222 16.73 16.28 -3.36
N ASP A 223 15.70 16.29 -4.20
CA ASP A 223 15.21 17.55 -4.79
C ASP A 223 14.62 18.48 -3.73
N GLY A 224 13.86 17.95 -2.78
CA GLY A 224 13.35 18.73 -1.64
C GLY A 224 14.47 19.31 -0.78
N LEU A 225 15.56 18.56 -0.54
CA LEU A 225 16.75 19.08 0.16
C LEU A 225 17.39 20.25 -0.60
N ARG A 226 17.54 20.14 -1.93
CA ARG A 226 18.06 21.23 -2.78
C ARG A 226 17.21 22.49 -2.66
N ILE A 227 15.88 22.35 -2.70
CA ILE A 227 14.93 23.46 -2.52
C ILE A 227 15.04 24.07 -1.11
N ALA A 228 15.25 23.24 -0.09
CA ALA A 228 15.47 23.68 1.28
C ALA A 228 16.85 24.34 1.51
N GLY A 229 17.76 24.25 0.53
CA GLY A 229 19.15 24.71 0.64
C GLY A 229 20.01 23.83 1.56
N ARG A 230 19.82 22.50 1.51
CA ARG A 230 20.48 21.50 2.37
C ARG A 230 21.15 20.35 1.62
#